data_AF-A0A3Q0J6U1-F1
#
_entry.id   AF-A0A3Q0J6U1-F1
#
_cell.length_a   1.000
_cell.length_b   1.000
_cell.length_c   1.000
_cell.angle_alpha   90.00
_cell.angle_beta   90.00
_cell.angle_gamma   90.00
#
_symmetry.space_group_name_H-M   'P 1'
#
loop_
_entity.id
_entity.type
_entity.pdbx_description
1 polymer ?
#
loop_
_entity_poly.entity_id
_entity_poly.type
_entity_poly.pdbx_seq_one_letter_code
_entity_poly.pdbx_strand_id
1 'polypeptide(L)' 'MDPDNHVVVFTDGACPRNGKVGASAGYGVYFGENNPLNVAGKVTGRVTNNNAEIQGAIHALKQAKSASESHLYL' A
#
# COMPACT_ATOMS: atom_id res chain seq x y z
N MET A 1 13.78 12.88 -1.57
CA MET A 1 14.13 12.69 -2.99
C MET A 1 15.40 11.90 -3.01
N ASP A 2 15.39 10.73 -3.63
CA ASP A 2 16.62 9.98 -3.89
C ASP A 2 17.46 10.70 -4.97
N PRO A 3 18.71 10.27 -5.24
CA PRO A 3 19.57 10.90 -6.25
C PRO A 3 18.96 10.95 -7.66
N ASP A 4 17.98 10.09 -7.93
CA ASP A 4 17.35 9.89 -9.22
C ASP A 4 15.94 10.53 -9.29
N ASN A 5 15.60 11.37 -8.30
CA ASN A 5 14.34 12.10 -8.19
C ASN A 5 13.09 11.19 -8.11
N HIS A 6 13.23 10.06 -7.40
CA HIS A 6 12.10 9.19 -7.05
C HIS A 6 11.50 9.53 -5.69
N VAL A 7 10.21 9.18 -5.57
CA VAL A 7 9.52 9.09 -4.29
C VAL A 7 9.66 7.66 -3.77
N VAL A 8 10.16 7.54 -2.54
CA VAL A 8 10.20 6.27 -1.82
C VAL A 8 8.90 6.11 -1.04
N VAL A 9 8.22 4.99 -1.26
CA VAL A 9 7.04 4.59 -0.50
C VAL A 9 7.23 3.14 -0.04
N PHE A 10 6.70 2.83 1.14
CA PHE A 10 6.66 1.47 1.65
C PHE A 10 5.22 0.98 1.67
N THR A 11 5.00 -0.26 1.25
CA THR A 11 3.69 -0.91 1.32
C THR A 11 3.80 -2.24 2.05
N ASP A 12 2.74 -2.63 2.74
CA ASP A 12 2.62 -3.94 3.39
C ASP A 12 1.17 -4.42 3.37
N GLY A 13 0.97 -5.73 3.38
CA GLY A 13 -0.33 -6.38 3.29
C GLY A 13 -0.48 -7.57 4.22
N ALA A 14 -1.27 -7.40 5.28
CA ALA A 14 -1.48 -8.45 6.27
C ALA A 14 -2.87 -9.10 6.15
N CYS A 15 -2.94 -10.41 6.36
CA CYS A 15 -4.20 -11.15 6.46
C CYS A 15 -4.18 -12.16 7.61
N PRO A 16 -4.59 -11.75 8.84
CA PRO A 16 -4.87 -12.68 9.91
C PRO A 16 -5.82 -13.79 9.47
N ARG A 17 -5.46 -15.04 9.79
CA ARG A 17 -6.19 -16.26 9.39
C ARG A 17 -6.33 -16.44 7.88
N ASN A 18 -5.32 -16.03 7.10
CA ASN A 18 -5.29 -16.23 5.64
C ASN A 18 -5.66 -17.67 5.23
N GLY A 19 -6.58 -17.79 4.27
CA GLY A 19 -7.07 -19.08 3.78
C GLY A 19 -8.02 -19.83 4.71
N LYS A 20 -8.40 -19.26 5.86
CA LYS A 20 -9.30 -19.88 6.85
C LYS A 20 -10.60 -19.09 7.01
N VAL A 21 -11.63 -19.75 7.56
CA VAL A 21 -12.88 -19.09 7.94
C VAL A 21 -12.59 -17.95 8.92
N GLY A 22 -13.22 -16.80 8.70
CA GLY A 22 -13.01 -15.60 9.50
C GLY A 22 -11.71 -14.85 9.17
N ALA A 23 -11.09 -15.08 8.01
CA ALA A 23 -9.99 -14.24 7.53
C ALA A 23 -10.42 -12.75 7.45
N SER A 24 -9.49 -11.86 7.75
CA SER A 24 -9.61 -10.41 7.55
C SER A 24 -8.28 -9.91 7.00
N ALA A 25 -8.29 -8.98 6.06
CA ALA A 25 -7.07 -8.44 5.47
C ALA A 25 -7.10 -6.92 5.38
N GLY A 26 -5.93 -6.33 5.53
CA GLY A 26 -5.71 -4.89 5.41
C GLY A 26 -4.33 -4.61 4.82
N TYR A 27 -4.17 -3.43 4.25
CA TYR A 27 -2.92 -2.95 3.68
C TYR A 27 -2.51 -1.63 4.31
N GLY A 28 -1.21 -1.36 4.29
CA GLY A 28 -0.63 -0.09 4.70
C GLY A 28 0.19 0.53 3.57
N VAL A 29 0.20 1.86 3.52
CA VAL A 29 1.11 2.66 2.67
C VAL A 29 1.77 3.72 3.56
N TYR A 30 3.08 3.87 3.43
CA TYR A 30 3.88 4.77 4.24
C TYR A 30 4.88 5.56 3.38
N PHE A 31 4.71 6.88 3.34
CA PHE A 31 5.56 7.85 2.63
C PHE A 31 6.56 8.55 3.55
N GLY A 32 6.55 8.27 4.85
CA GLY A 32 7.39 8.92 5.85
C GLY A 32 6.61 9.45 7.05
N GLU A 33 7.33 9.90 8.07
CA GLU A 33 6.73 10.32 9.34
C GLU A 33 5.77 11.50 9.13
N ASN A 34 4.58 11.43 9.73
CA ASN A 34 3.52 12.45 9.63
C ASN A 34 3.08 12.82 8.21
N ASN A 35 3.43 12.02 7.19
CA ASN A 35 3.02 12.31 5.82
C ASN A 35 1.49 12.09 5.67
N PRO A 36 0.73 13.08 5.15
CA PRO A 36 -0.72 12.98 5.03
C PRO A 36 -1.19 11.92 4.02
N LEU A 37 -0.29 11.40 3.19
CA LEU A 37 -0.57 10.29 2.27
C LEU A 37 -0.43 8.91 2.92
N ASN A 38 0.07 8.82 4.16
CA ASN A 38 0.08 7.56 4.89
C ASN A 38 -1.35 7.04 5.07
N VAL A 39 -1.58 5.75 4.80
CA VAL A 39 -2.92 5.16 4.91
C VAL A 39 -2.86 3.72 5.41
N ALA A 40 -3.87 3.34 6.18
CA ALA A 40 -4.21 1.96 6.48
C ALA A 40 -5.62 1.67 5.94
N GLY A 41 -5.75 0.66 5.09
CA GLY A 41 -6.99 0.34 4.37
C GLY A 41 -7.42 -1.10 4.58
N LYS A 42 -8.73 -1.35 4.50
CA LYS A 42 -9.29 -2.71 4.47
C LYS A 42 -9.28 -3.24 3.05
N VAL A 43 -8.91 -4.51 2.88
CA VAL A 43 -8.97 -5.20 1.59
C VAL A 43 -10.41 -5.36 1.14
N THR A 44 -10.67 -5.03 -0.12
CA THR A 44 -11.94 -5.32 -0.79
C THR A 44 -11.84 -6.59 -1.64
N GLY A 45 -12.97 -7.30 -1.82
CA GLY A 45 -13.00 -8.56 -2.54
C GLY A 45 -12.40 -9.73 -1.76
N ARG A 46 -11.57 -10.57 -2.41
CA ARG A 46 -11.04 -11.80 -1.82
C ARG A 46 -10.07 -11.49 -0.67
N VAL A 47 -10.35 -12.00 0.52
CA VAL A 47 -9.55 -11.72 1.72
C VAL A 47 -8.33 -12.65 1.79
N THR A 48 -7.20 -12.22 1.24
CA THR A 48 -5.90 -12.90 1.33
C THR A 48 -4.76 -11.91 1.58
N ASN A 49 -3.61 -12.41 2.05
CA ASN A 49 -2.40 -11.60 2.18
C ASN A 49 -1.96 -11.05 0.81
N ASN A 50 -1.94 -11.88 -0.24
CA ASN A 50 -1.52 -11.43 -1.58
C ASN A 50 -2.42 -10.31 -2.12
N ASN A 51 -3.74 -10.37 -1.89
CA ASN A 51 -4.63 -9.29 -2.31
C ASN A 51 -4.43 -8.01 -1.46
N ALA A 52 -4.02 -8.15 -0.20
CA ALA A 52 -3.62 -7.02 0.62
C ALA A 52 -2.38 -6.31 0.06
N GLU A 53 -1.32 -7.06 -0.21
CA GLU A 53 -0.07 -6.52 -0.78
C GLU A 53 -0.33 -5.78 -2.09
N ILE A 54 -1.06 -6.44 -3.01
CA ILE A 54 -1.37 -5.87 -4.33
C ILE A 54 -2.25 -4.61 -4.20
N GLN A 55 -3.23 -4.59 -3.30
CA GLN A 55 -4.05 -3.40 -3.10
C GLN A 55 -3.26 -2.25 -2.46
N GLY A 56 -2.33 -2.54 -1.54
CA GLY A 56 -1.40 -1.55 -0.99
C GLY A 56 -0.56 -0.89 -2.08
N ALA A 57 0.10 -1.70 -2.92
CA ALA A 57 0.86 -1.24 -4.07
C ALA A 57 0.04 -0.38 -5.05
N ILE A 58 -1.18 -0.83 -5.40
CA ILE A 58 -2.09 -0.09 -6.28
C ILE A 58 -2.50 1.25 -5.65
N HIS A 59 -2.76 1.27 -4.34
CA HIS A 59 -3.15 2.49 -3.64
C HIS A 59 -2.01 3.51 -3.64
N ALA A 60 -0.78 3.07 -3.33
CA ALA A 60 0.41 3.91 -3.36
C ALA A 60 0.64 4.55 -4.74
N LEU A 61 0.54 3.75 -5.82
CA LEU A 61 0.67 4.24 -7.20
C LEU A 61 -0.41 5.27 -7.56
N LYS A 62 -1.65 5.07 -7.11
CA LYS A 62 -2.73 6.04 -7.34
C LYS A 62 -2.46 7.36 -6.61
N GLN A 63 -2.00 7.31 -5.36
CA GLN A 63 -1.65 8.51 -4.60
C GLN A 63 -0.48 9.26 -5.27
N ALA A 64 0.59 8.57 -5.65
CA ALA A 64 1.74 9.17 -6.34
C ALA A 64 1.33 9.86 -7.65
N LYS A 65 0.52 9.18 -8.48
CA LYS A 65 0.00 9.75 -9.72
C LYS A 65 -0.83 11.01 -9.49
N SER A 66 -1.70 11.01 -8.47
CA SER A 66 -2.53 12.16 -8.12
C SER A 66 -1.73 13.32 -7.52
N ALA A 67 -0.58 13.05 -6.91
CA ALA A 67 0.33 14.05 -6.37
C ALA A 67 1.31 14.62 -7.41
N SER A 68 1.21 14.22 -8.69
CA SER A 68 2.17 14.57 -9.75
C SER A 68 3.61 14.12 -9.49
N GLU A 69 3.79 13.08 -8.67
CA GLU A 69 5.11 12.51 -8.40
C GLU A 69 5.49 11.53 -9.52
N SER A 70 6.64 11.81 -10.17
CA SER A 70 6.89 11.29 -11.52
C SER A 70 7.30 9.82 -11.58
N HIS A 71 7.91 9.24 -10.55
CA HIS A 71 8.35 7.84 -10.60
C HIS A 71 8.35 7.18 -9.22
N LEU A 72 7.73 5.99 -9.13
CA LEU A 72 7.60 5.18 -7.91
C LEU A 72 8.31 3.84 -8.11
N TYR A 73 9.16 3.47 -7.14
CA TYR A 73 9.72 2.12 -7.03
C TYR A 73 9.05 1.43 -5.84
N LEU A 74 8.52 0.21 -6.07
CA LEU A 74 7.89 -0.64 -5.06
C LEU A 74 8.80 -1.83 -4.74
#